data_AF-A0A963U335-F1
#
_entry.id   AF-A0A963U335-F1
#
_cell.length_a   1.000
_cell.length_b   1.000
_cell.length_c   1.000
_cell.angle_alpha   90.00
_cell.angle_beta   90.00
_cell.angle_gamma   90.00
#
_symmetry.space_group_name_H-M   'P 1'
#
loop_
_entity.id
_entity.type
_entity.pdbx_description
1 polymer ?
#
loop_
_entity_poly.entity_id
_entity_poly.type
_entity_poly.pdbx_seq_one_letter_code
_entity_poly.pdbx_strand_id
1 'polypeptide(L)'
;MPQRLTKLARAAAAALALSALPAAATTISEGSQPGGDFSSSFSAPTSIGSGIDLITGTTGSTDRDFLVFTSMNPGAQTVTLSFSMPSASNPIGFAGGNVRYSFAPLPSATGGTSLGGFFLTSTASTQTLTLNLGASFAGTLYLGINTLLGTNIGYSISAPGNVPAAPVPLPASAALLAGALAGFGAMRARKGKRSAA
;
A
#
# COMPACT_ATOMS: atom_id res chain seq x y z
N MET A 1 -64.24 4.34 -34.24
CA MET A 1 -63.08 3.92 -35.06
C MET A 1 -62.63 5.13 -35.85
N PRO A 2 -61.59 5.85 -35.38
CA PRO A 2 -60.29 5.80 -36.06
C PRO A 2 -59.05 5.99 -35.13
N GLN A 3 -57.88 5.75 -35.73
CA GLN A 3 -56.54 6.32 -35.46
C GLN A 3 -55.64 5.90 -34.27
N ARG A 4 -54.56 5.23 -34.69
CA ARG A 4 -53.22 4.98 -34.11
C ARG A 4 -52.63 6.15 -33.31
N LEU A 5 -51.94 5.87 -32.19
CA LEU A 5 -50.70 6.57 -31.83
C LEU A 5 -49.83 5.75 -30.84
N THR A 6 -48.77 5.17 -31.40
CA THR A 6 -47.40 5.09 -30.86
C THR A 6 -47.17 4.90 -29.35
N LYS A 7 -46.87 3.66 -28.95
CA LYS A 7 -46.05 3.38 -27.76
C LYS A 7 -44.59 3.71 -28.09
N LEU A 8 -44.12 4.87 -27.65
CA LEU A 8 -42.72 5.28 -27.74
C LEU A 8 -41.87 4.41 -26.81
N ALA A 9 -40.95 3.68 -27.41
CA ALA A 9 -39.87 2.99 -26.73
C ALA A 9 -38.91 4.02 -26.10
N ARG A 10 -38.60 3.84 -24.81
CA ARG A 10 -37.42 4.42 -24.18
C ARG A 10 -36.76 3.36 -23.31
N ALA A 11 -35.85 2.60 -23.92
CA ALA A 11 -34.84 1.85 -23.18
C ALA A 11 -33.62 2.76 -23.05
N ALA A 12 -33.51 3.47 -21.94
CA ALA A 12 -32.29 4.17 -21.57
C ALA A 12 -31.36 3.15 -20.88
N ALA A 13 -30.38 2.65 -21.61
CA ALA A 13 -29.28 1.89 -21.02
C ALA A 13 -28.24 2.89 -20.49
N ALA A 14 -28.41 3.31 -19.24
CA ALA A 14 -27.39 4.07 -18.52
C ALA A 14 -26.32 3.08 -18.03
N ALA A 15 -25.23 2.95 -18.77
CA ALA A 15 -24.02 2.28 -18.28
C ALA A 15 -23.35 3.23 -17.27
N LEU A 16 -23.55 2.99 -15.97
CA LEU A 16 -22.77 3.66 -14.94
C LEU A 16 -21.32 3.17 -15.02
N ALA A 17 -20.44 3.99 -15.59
CA ALA A 17 -19.00 3.83 -15.42
C ALA A 17 -18.66 4.16 -13.97
N LEU A 18 -18.48 3.13 -13.15
CA LEU A 18 -17.95 3.27 -11.79
C LEU A 18 -16.46 3.59 -11.91
N SER A 19 -16.10 4.87 -11.93
CA SER A 19 -14.70 5.28 -11.83
C SER A 19 -14.18 4.91 -10.45
N ALA A 20 -13.29 3.92 -10.38
CA ALA A 20 -12.58 3.59 -9.15
C ALA A 20 -11.75 4.80 -8.72
N LEU A 21 -12.10 5.40 -7.57
CA LEU A 21 -11.29 6.46 -6.97
C LEU A 21 -9.96 5.85 -6.49
N PRO A 22 -8.84 6.58 -6.61
CA PRO A 22 -7.57 6.12 -6.06
C PRO A 22 -7.73 5.91 -4.54
N ALA A 23 -7.22 4.79 -4.04
CA ALA A 23 -7.19 4.52 -2.61
C ALA A 23 -6.37 5.62 -1.91
N ALA A 24 -6.96 6.27 -0.90
CA ALA A 24 -6.28 7.30 -0.15
C ALA A 24 -5.19 6.68 0.72
N ALA A 25 -3.98 7.22 0.59
CA ALA A 25 -2.87 7.06 1.51
C ALA A 25 -3.32 7.16 2.97
N THR A 26 -3.12 6.11 3.77
CA THR A 26 -3.46 6.10 5.20
C THR A 26 -2.18 6.11 6.04
N THR A 27 -2.14 6.99 7.03
CA THR A 27 -1.06 7.01 8.02
C THR A 27 -1.43 6.19 9.24
N ILE A 28 -0.50 5.39 9.74
CA ILE A 28 -0.60 4.73 11.05
C ILE A 28 0.51 5.27 11.97
N SER A 29 0.14 5.55 13.21
CA SER A 29 1.10 5.97 14.24
C SER A 29 1.25 4.89 15.29
N GLU A 30 2.47 4.71 15.80
CA GLU A 30 2.79 3.83 16.92
C GLU A 30 1.87 4.05 18.12
N GLY A 31 1.66 5.32 18.50
CA GLY A 31 0.78 5.68 19.62
C GLY A 31 -0.70 5.35 19.39
N SER A 32 -1.09 4.96 18.17
CA SER A 32 -2.45 4.46 17.86
C SER A 32 -2.58 2.94 18.01
N GLN A 33 -1.48 2.22 18.25
CA GLN A 33 -1.51 0.78 18.49
C GLN A 33 -2.09 0.43 19.87
N PRO A 34 -2.71 -0.74 20.02
CA PRO A 34 -3.00 -1.31 21.32
C PRO A 34 -1.72 -1.44 22.15
N GLY A 35 -1.66 -0.78 23.30
CA GLY A 35 -0.45 -0.71 24.13
C GLY A 35 0.42 0.53 23.88
N GLY A 36 0.08 1.34 22.87
CA GLY A 36 0.76 2.60 22.55
C GLY A 36 2.12 2.43 21.88
N ASP A 37 2.42 1.22 21.40
CA ASP A 37 3.74 0.85 20.89
C ASP A 37 3.65 -0.18 19.76
N PHE A 38 4.65 -0.22 18.89
CA PHE A 38 4.80 -1.32 17.95
C PHE A 38 5.43 -2.54 18.64
N SER A 39 5.41 -3.69 17.98
CA SER A 39 5.89 -4.92 18.60
C SER A 39 7.41 -4.90 18.72
N SER A 40 7.91 -5.11 19.94
CA SER A 40 9.32 -5.37 20.22
C SER A 40 9.73 -6.84 20.08
N SER A 41 8.82 -7.70 19.59
CA SER A 41 9.06 -9.11 19.34
C SER A 41 9.20 -9.42 17.85
N PHE A 42 10.39 -9.83 17.42
CA PHE A 42 10.66 -10.23 16.04
C PHE A 42 9.83 -11.45 15.58
N SER A 43 9.38 -12.29 16.52
CA SER A 43 8.56 -13.47 16.24
C SER A 43 7.06 -13.15 16.15
N ALA A 44 6.66 -11.96 16.60
CA ALA A 44 5.29 -11.47 16.53
C ALA A 44 5.27 -9.99 16.13
N PRO A 45 5.76 -9.63 14.93
CA PRO A 45 5.84 -8.24 14.48
C PRO A 45 4.45 -7.61 14.33
N THR A 46 4.36 -6.28 14.42
CA THR A 46 3.11 -5.57 14.13
C THR A 46 2.78 -5.69 12.65
N SER A 47 1.58 -6.19 12.35
CA SER A 47 1.08 -6.32 10.98
C SER A 47 0.59 -4.97 10.47
N ILE A 48 1.23 -4.46 9.41
CA ILE A 48 0.79 -3.26 8.70
C ILE A 48 -0.21 -3.68 7.64
N GLY A 49 -1.46 -3.22 7.81
CA GLY A 49 -2.55 -3.48 6.88
C GLY A 49 -2.32 -2.86 5.50
N SER A 50 -2.98 -3.41 4.49
CA SER A 50 -3.00 -2.83 3.14
C SER A 50 -3.61 -1.42 3.15
N GLY A 51 -3.14 -0.54 2.26
CA GLY A 51 -3.59 0.85 2.15
C GLY A 51 -2.85 1.84 3.06
N ILE A 52 -1.98 1.35 3.95
CA ILE A 52 -1.11 2.19 4.79
C ILE A 52 0.19 2.45 4.05
N ASP A 53 0.50 3.70 3.75
CA ASP A 53 1.71 4.10 3.03
C ASP A 53 2.66 4.96 3.87
N LEU A 54 2.21 5.44 5.01
CA LEU A 54 3.02 6.17 5.97
C LEU A 54 2.87 5.57 7.37
N ILE A 55 3.98 5.25 7.98
CA ILE A 55 4.07 4.75 9.35
C ILE A 55 4.91 5.76 10.12
N THR A 56 4.47 6.16 11.32
CA THR A 56 5.24 7.03 12.20
C THR A 56 5.39 6.42 13.58
N GLY A 57 6.56 6.55 14.19
CA GLY A 57 6.80 6.09 15.56
C GLY A 57 7.88 6.92 16.25
N THR A 58 8.10 6.63 17.52
CA THR A 58 9.13 7.23 18.38
C THR A 58 9.82 6.13 19.17
N THR A 59 11.10 5.96 18.90
CA THR A 59 11.91 4.94 19.57
C THR A 59 12.89 5.56 20.58
N GLY A 60 13.40 4.73 21.49
CA GLY A 60 14.35 5.12 22.53
C GLY A 60 15.50 4.13 22.70
N SER A 61 16.34 4.37 23.71
CA SER A 61 17.51 3.52 23.94
C SER A 61 17.09 2.06 24.17
N THR A 62 17.75 1.12 23.48
CA THR A 62 17.48 -0.34 23.52
C THR A 62 16.11 -0.79 23.01
N ASP A 63 15.33 0.16 22.50
CA ASP A 63 14.00 -0.09 21.99
C ASP A 63 14.04 -0.69 20.57
N ARG A 64 13.01 -1.44 20.23
CA ARG A 64 12.94 -2.19 18.97
C ARG A 64 11.51 -2.23 18.45
N ASP A 65 11.39 -1.94 17.17
CA ASP A 65 10.11 -2.01 16.45
C ASP A 65 10.22 -3.01 15.31
N PHE A 66 9.38 -4.03 15.37
CA PHE A 66 9.26 -5.04 14.34
C PHE A 66 7.92 -4.89 13.62
N LEU A 67 8.00 -4.68 12.31
CA LEU A 67 6.86 -4.49 11.44
C LEU A 67 6.84 -5.55 10.34
N VAL A 68 5.65 -5.96 9.92
CA VAL A 68 5.46 -6.80 8.74
C VAL A 68 4.41 -6.20 7.82
N PHE A 69 4.79 -6.04 6.55
CA PHE A 69 3.88 -5.75 5.46
C PHE A 69 3.61 -7.06 4.73
N THR A 70 2.36 -7.49 4.65
CA THR A 70 1.99 -8.80 4.06
C THR A 70 1.28 -8.68 2.71
N SER A 71 0.95 -7.46 2.29
CA SER A 71 0.10 -7.19 1.12
C SER A 71 0.63 -6.04 0.27
N MET A 72 1.96 -5.89 0.21
CA MET A 72 2.55 -4.92 -0.70
C MET A 72 2.42 -5.39 -2.14
N ASN A 73 2.33 -4.45 -3.07
CA ASN A 73 2.40 -4.72 -4.49
C ASN A 73 3.72 -5.45 -4.82
N PRO A 74 3.68 -6.58 -5.55
CA PRO A 74 4.88 -7.22 -6.05
C PRO A 74 5.64 -6.34 -7.04
N GLY A 75 6.93 -6.59 -7.17
CA GLY A 75 7.80 -5.90 -8.13
C GLY A 75 8.61 -4.76 -7.55
N ALA A 76 9.24 -3.99 -8.44
CA ALA A 76 10.20 -2.97 -8.07
C ALA A 76 9.51 -1.77 -7.41
N GLN A 77 9.96 -1.40 -6.22
CA GLN A 77 9.43 -0.26 -5.46
C GLN A 77 10.44 0.20 -4.42
N THR A 78 10.20 1.36 -3.82
CA THR A 78 11.13 1.96 -2.86
C THR A 78 10.41 2.16 -1.53
N VAL A 79 11.06 1.75 -0.45
CA VAL A 79 10.65 2.05 0.92
C VAL A 79 11.68 3.00 1.51
N THR A 80 11.21 4.09 2.09
CA THR A 80 12.08 5.13 2.67
C THR A 80 11.84 5.23 4.16
N LEU A 81 12.91 5.16 4.95
CA LEU A 81 12.85 5.36 6.39
C LEU A 81 13.57 6.66 6.71
N SER A 82 12.92 7.57 7.42
CA SER A 82 13.53 8.81 7.89
C SER A 82 13.50 8.86 9.40
N PHE A 83 14.66 9.14 9.99
CA PHE A 83 14.87 9.28 11.42
C PHE A 83 15.12 10.74 11.75
N SER A 84 14.64 11.16 12.90
CA SER A 84 14.76 12.51 13.39
C SER A 84 14.97 12.51 14.89
N MET A 85 15.87 13.37 15.35
CA MET A 85 16.14 13.60 16.77
C MET A 85 15.91 15.08 17.03
N PRO A 86 14.88 15.45 17.80
CA PRO A 86 14.69 16.85 18.16
C PRO A 86 15.90 17.31 18.99
N SER A 87 16.52 18.43 18.60
CA SER A 87 17.77 18.90 19.21
C SER A 87 17.67 19.16 20.71
N ALA A 88 16.47 19.44 21.22
CA ALA A 88 16.20 19.77 22.61
C ALA A 88 15.89 18.56 23.52
N SER A 89 15.65 17.36 22.98
CA SER A 89 15.12 16.23 23.74
C SER A 89 16.08 15.06 23.95
N ASN A 90 17.33 15.16 23.46
CA ASN A 90 18.33 14.11 23.66
C ASN A 90 19.48 14.58 24.57
N PRO A 91 19.54 14.13 25.84
CA PRO A 91 20.50 14.62 26.84
C PRO A 91 21.96 14.27 26.53
N ILE A 92 22.22 13.25 25.70
CA ILE A 92 23.58 12.86 25.31
C ILE A 92 24.05 13.51 24.00
N GLY A 93 23.16 14.22 23.28
CA GLY A 93 23.50 14.98 22.07
C GLY A 93 23.68 14.14 20.80
N PHE A 94 23.50 12.82 20.89
CA PHE A 94 23.56 11.90 19.75
C PHE A 94 22.59 10.71 19.94
N ALA A 95 22.16 10.12 18.84
CA ALA A 95 21.26 8.98 18.79
C ALA A 95 21.68 8.05 17.66
N GLY A 96 21.33 6.77 17.74
CA GLY A 96 21.63 5.86 16.67
C GLY A 96 21.13 4.44 16.87
N GLY A 97 21.12 3.72 15.76
CA GLY A 97 20.60 2.37 15.69
C GLY A 97 20.85 1.76 14.33
N ASN A 98 20.23 0.61 14.09
CA ASN A 98 20.32 -0.10 12.84
C ASN A 98 18.95 -0.55 12.35
N VAL A 99 18.81 -0.56 11.03
CA VAL A 99 17.62 -1.07 10.35
C VAL A 99 17.98 -2.36 9.64
N ARG A 100 17.11 -3.36 9.79
CA ARG A 100 17.20 -4.65 9.12
C ARG A 100 15.92 -4.96 8.40
N TYR A 101 16.01 -5.74 7.34
CA TYR A 101 14.86 -6.18 6.57
C TYR A 101 15.01 -7.64 6.11
N SER A 102 13.88 -8.25 5.77
CA SER A 102 13.83 -9.60 5.21
C SER A 102 12.55 -9.79 4.41
N PHE A 103 12.58 -10.68 3.41
CA PHE A 103 11.39 -11.09 2.64
C PHE A 103 10.73 -12.37 3.20
N ALA A 104 11.31 -12.92 4.25
CA ALA A 104 10.79 -14.01 5.06
C ALA A 104 10.81 -13.58 6.55
N PRO A 105 10.11 -14.28 7.46
CA PRO A 105 10.17 -13.98 8.88
C PRO A 105 11.61 -13.79 9.38
N LEU A 106 11.84 -12.77 10.21
CA LEU A 106 13.15 -12.51 10.78
C LEU A 106 13.57 -13.70 11.66
N PRO A 107 14.78 -14.26 11.50
CA PRO A 107 15.21 -15.40 12.29
C PRO A 107 15.58 -15.03 13.73
N SER A 108 15.87 -13.76 13.98
CA SER A 108 16.16 -13.19 15.30
C SER A 108 15.96 -11.66 15.25
N ALA A 109 16.01 -10.99 16.40
CA ALA A 109 15.95 -9.52 16.48
C ALA A 109 17.04 -8.79 15.69
N THR A 110 18.19 -9.44 15.50
CA THR A 110 19.34 -8.93 14.73
C THR A 110 19.53 -9.67 13.40
N GLY A 111 18.56 -10.50 13.01
CA GLY A 111 18.57 -11.29 11.79
C GLY A 111 18.22 -10.49 10.54
N GLY A 112 18.28 -11.13 9.38
CA GLY A 112 17.99 -10.51 8.09
C GLY A 112 19.10 -9.62 7.54
N THR A 113 18.81 -8.96 6.43
CA THR A 113 19.74 -8.10 5.70
C THR A 113 19.81 -6.73 6.35
N SER A 114 21.02 -6.19 6.51
CA SER A 114 21.19 -4.82 7.01
C SER A 114 20.85 -3.82 5.91
N LEU A 115 19.94 -2.89 6.20
CA LEU A 115 19.70 -1.73 5.35
C LEU A 115 20.76 -0.64 5.61
N GLY A 116 21.22 -0.55 6.85
CA GLY A 116 22.21 0.43 7.29
C GLY A 116 22.01 0.82 8.76
N GLY A 117 22.94 1.61 9.26
CA GLY A 117 22.80 2.31 10.54
C GLY A 117 22.30 3.73 10.33
N PHE A 118 21.57 4.25 11.32
CA PHE A 118 21.34 5.68 11.45
C PHE A 118 22.12 6.22 12.64
N PHE A 119 22.69 7.41 12.49
CA PHE A 119 23.42 8.13 13.52
C PHE A 119 23.10 9.61 13.42
N LEU A 120 22.48 10.14 14.45
CA LEU A 120 22.00 11.51 14.53
C LEU A 120 22.80 12.26 15.57
N THR A 121 23.07 13.54 15.30
CA THR A 121 23.72 14.46 16.24
C THR A 121 22.92 15.75 16.32
N SER A 122 23.27 16.64 17.24
CA SER A 122 22.66 17.98 17.32
C SER A 122 22.79 18.81 16.03
N THR A 123 23.78 18.51 15.18
CA THR A 123 24.02 19.21 13.91
C THR A 123 23.50 18.45 12.70
N ALA A 124 23.39 17.12 12.80
CA ALA A 124 22.81 16.23 11.82
C ALA A 124 21.63 15.47 12.47
N SER A 125 20.54 16.20 12.70
CA SER A 125 19.40 15.72 13.48
C SER A 125 18.41 14.87 12.67
N THR A 126 18.62 14.72 11.37
CA THR A 126 17.79 13.89 10.50
C THR A 126 18.64 13.03 9.59
N GLN A 127 18.18 11.82 9.30
CA GLN A 127 18.82 10.91 8.36
C GLN A 127 17.78 10.03 7.67
N THR A 128 18.00 9.76 6.39
CA THR A 128 17.13 8.89 5.59
C THR A 128 17.89 7.66 5.11
N LEU A 129 17.24 6.50 5.19
CA LEU A 129 17.67 5.23 4.61
C LEU A 129 16.68 4.82 3.53
N THR A 130 17.18 4.34 2.39
CA THR A 130 16.36 3.96 1.23
C THR A 130 16.55 2.48 0.92
N LEU A 131 15.46 1.73 0.98
CA LEU A 131 15.40 0.33 0.58
C LEU A 131 14.76 0.21 -0.80
N ASN A 132 15.54 -0.23 -1.78
CA ASN A 132 15.03 -0.55 -3.11
C ASN A 132 14.63 -2.03 -3.16
N LEU A 133 13.34 -2.27 -3.27
CA LEU A 133 12.79 -3.59 -3.54
C LEU A 133 12.95 -3.88 -5.04
N GLY A 134 13.57 -5.01 -5.37
CA GLY A 134 13.82 -5.41 -6.75
C GLY A 134 12.58 -5.96 -7.46
N ALA A 135 12.67 -6.17 -8.77
CA ALA A 135 11.57 -6.70 -9.57
C ALA A 135 11.05 -8.08 -9.13
N SER A 136 11.85 -8.84 -8.37
CA SER A 136 11.50 -10.15 -7.82
C SER A 136 10.81 -10.09 -6.45
N PHE A 137 10.51 -8.90 -5.93
CA PHE A 137 9.83 -8.74 -4.65
C PHE A 137 8.39 -9.29 -4.73
N ALA A 138 8.03 -10.16 -3.78
CA ALA A 138 6.79 -10.94 -3.82
C ALA A 138 5.64 -10.35 -2.98
N GLY A 139 5.83 -9.18 -2.35
CA GLY A 139 4.77 -8.48 -1.61
C GLY A 139 4.86 -8.54 -0.08
N THR A 140 5.80 -9.33 0.47
CA THR A 140 6.01 -9.42 1.92
C THR A 140 7.34 -8.82 2.35
N LEU A 141 7.30 -7.87 3.30
CA LEU A 141 8.47 -7.22 3.86
C LEU A 141 8.40 -7.26 5.39
N TYR A 142 9.40 -7.86 6.01
CA TYR A 142 9.68 -7.74 7.44
C TYR A 142 10.73 -6.66 7.65
N LEU A 143 10.50 -5.79 8.63
CA LEU A 143 11.38 -4.70 8.99
C LEU A 143 11.64 -4.72 10.50
N GLY A 144 12.89 -4.50 10.89
CA GLY A 144 13.29 -4.33 12.28
C GLY A 144 14.09 -3.05 12.46
N ILE A 145 13.59 -2.14 13.27
CA ILE A 145 14.31 -0.96 13.75
C ILE A 145 14.87 -1.34 15.11
N ASN A 146 16.19 -1.22 15.28
CA ASN A 146 16.85 -1.48 16.55
C ASN A 146 17.59 -0.23 16.97
N THR A 147 17.12 0.42 18.02
CA THR A 147 17.76 1.61 18.55
C THR A 147 18.77 1.22 19.61
N LEU A 148 20.01 1.67 19.43
CA LEU A 148 21.12 1.30 20.30
C LEU A 148 21.36 2.38 21.37
N LEU A 149 21.12 3.64 21.01
CA LEU A 149 21.44 4.80 21.83
C LEU A 149 20.58 6.01 21.47
N GLY A 150 20.38 6.89 22.46
CA GLY A 150 19.55 8.09 22.34
C GLY A 150 18.13 7.88 22.87
N THR A 151 17.38 8.96 22.95
CA THR A 151 15.98 8.96 23.43
C THR A 151 15.14 9.84 22.53
N ASN A 152 13.84 9.53 22.42
CA ASN A 152 12.87 10.36 21.69
C ASN A 152 13.25 10.54 20.20
N ILE A 153 13.60 9.45 19.54
CA ILE A 153 13.96 9.45 18.12
C ILE A 153 12.67 9.20 17.33
N GLY A 154 12.16 10.23 16.67
CA GLY A 154 11.02 10.08 15.77
C GLY A 154 11.45 9.40 14.48
N TYR A 155 10.68 8.43 14.00
CA TYR A 155 10.90 7.83 12.69
C TYR A 155 9.62 7.83 11.86
N SER A 156 9.81 7.82 10.54
CA SER A 156 8.75 7.64 9.56
C SER A 156 9.18 6.64 8.50
N ILE A 157 8.24 5.81 8.04
CA ILE A 157 8.44 4.84 6.97
C ILE A 157 7.42 5.13 5.87
N SER A 158 7.91 5.50 4.69
CA SER A 158 7.10 5.65 3.49
C SER A 158 7.18 4.37 2.67
N ALA A 159 6.04 3.74 2.45
CA ALA A 159 5.88 2.47 1.77
C ALA A 159 4.70 2.53 0.78
N PRO A 160 4.81 3.33 -0.31
CA PRO A 160 3.70 3.55 -1.26
C PRO A 160 3.24 2.26 -1.94
N GLY A 161 4.13 1.29 -2.05
CA GLY A 161 3.85 -0.05 -2.54
C GLY A 161 2.83 -0.84 -1.72
N ASN A 162 2.53 -0.42 -0.48
CA ASN A 162 1.53 -1.07 0.35
C ASN A 162 0.09 -0.59 0.07
N VAL A 163 -0.08 0.40 -0.82
CA VAL A 163 -1.39 0.81 -1.33
C VAL A 163 -1.72 -0.01 -2.58
N PRO A 164 -2.86 -0.71 -2.63
CA PRO A 164 -3.28 -1.44 -3.82
C PRO A 164 -3.33 -0.53 -5.04
N ALA A 165 -2.80 -1.00 -6.17
CA ALA A 165 -2.95 -0.28 -7.43
C ALA A 165 -4.44 -0.11 -7.76
N ALA A 166 -4.82 1.09 -8.22
CA ALA A 166 -6.20 1.35 -8.63
C ALA A 166 -6.61 0.38 -9.76
N PRO A 167 -7.85 -0.16 -9.74
CA PRO A 167 -8.36 -0.98 -10.83
C PRO A 167 -8.27 -0.21 -12.15
N VAL A 168 -7.49 -0.72 -13.09
CA VAL A 168 -7.37 -0.11 -14.42
C VAL A 168 -8.70 -0.27 -15.16
N PRO A 169 -9.29 0.80 -15.73
CA PRO A 169 -10.50 0.66 -16.54
C PRO A 169 -10.22 -0.27 -17.73
N LEU A 170 -11.00 -1.35 -17.86
CA LEU A 170 -10.92 -2.22 -19.03
C LEU A 170 -11.13 -1.38 -20.31
N PRO A 171 -10.36 -1.62 -21.37
CA PRO A 171 -10.57 -0.95 -22.64
C PRO A 171 -12.02 -1.14 -23.10
N ALA A 172 -12.70 -0.05 -23.45
CA ALA A 172 -14.07 -0.06 -23.94
C ALA A 172 -14.30 -1.04 -25.10
N SER A 173 -13.23 -1.46 -25.80
CA SER A 173 -13.20 -2.51 -26.81
C SER A 173 -13.80 -3.85 -26.34
N ALA A 174 -13.60 -4.23 -25.07
CA ALA A 174 -14.18 -5.46 -24.52
C ALA A 174 -15.71 -5.36 -24.40
N ALA A 175 -16.22 -4.20 -23.97
CA ALA A 175 -17.65 -3.91 -23.94
C ALA A 175 -18.24 -3.77 -25.36
N LEU A 176 -17.49 -3.19 -26.31
CA LEU A 176 -17.91 -3.02 -27.69
C LEU A 176 -18.02 -4.35 -28.44
N LEU A 177 -17.09 -5.29 -28.19
CA LEU A 177 -17.10 -6.63 -28.78
C LEU A 177 -18.29 -7.46 -28.25
N ALA A 178 -18.60 -7.37 -26.95
CA ALA A 178 -19.78 -7.99 -26.36
C ALA A 178 -21.09 -7.40 -26.93
N GLY A 179 -21.15 -6.07 -27.13
CA GLY A 179 -22.27 -5.40 -27.77
C GLY A 179 -22.45 -5.80 -29.25
N ALA A 180 -21.37 -5.94 -30.00
CA ALA A 180 -21.40 -6.38 -31.39
C ALA A 180 -21.93 -7.82 -31.53
N LEU A 181 -21.50 -8.74 -30.66
CA LEU A 181 -21.98 -10.13 -30.65
C LEU A 181 -23.48 -10.24 -30.36
N ALA A 182 -24.00 -9.45 -29.41
CA ALA A 182 -25.43 -9.39 -29.13
C ALA A 182 -26.24 -8.79 -30.31
N GLY A 183 -25.69 -7.77 -30.98
CA GLY A 183 -26.30 -7.14 -32.16
C GLY A 183 -26.42 -8.08 -33.36
N PHE A 184 -25.42 -8.94 -33.61
CA PHE A 184 -25.47 -9.92 -34.69
C PHE A 184 -26.45 -11.07 -34.43
N GLY A 185 -26.63 -11.50 -33.17
CA GLY A 185 -27.64 -12.51 -32.81
C GLY A 185 -29.08 -12.04 -33.06
N ALA A 186 -29.39 -10.79 -32.74
CA ALA A 186 -30.72 -10.20 -32.93
C ALA A 186 -31.10 -10.02 -34.41
N MET A 187 -30.13 -9.75 -35.29
CA MET A 187 -30.38 -9.66 -36.74
C MET A 187 -30.68 -11.01 -37.39
N ARG A 188 -30.06 -12.10 -36.92
CA ARG A 188 -30.32 -13.45 -37.46
C ARG A 188 -31.70 -13.98 -37.07
N ALA A 189 -32.17 -13.70 -35.86
CA ALA A 189 -33.51 -14.08 -35.39
C ALA A 189 -34.66 -13.36 -36.12
N ARG A 190 -34.41 -12.14 -36.65
CA ARG A 190 -35.42 -11.40 -37.44
C ARG A 190 -35.62 -11.94 -38.86
N LYS A 191 -34.62 -12.61 -39.44
CA LYS A 191 -34.72 -13.13 -40.82
C LYS A 191 -35.55 -14.42 -40.90
N GLY A 192 -35.61 -15.21 -39.82
CA GLY A 192 -36.38 -16.46 -39.76
C GLY A 192 -37.91 -16.32 -39.61
N LYS A 193 -38.41 -15.15 -39.19
CA LYS A 193 -39.86 -14.91 -38.99
C LYS A 193 -40.58 -14.29 -40.19
N ARG A 194 -39.90 -14.08 -41.32
CA ARG A 194 -40.49 -13.48 -42.53
C ARG A 194 -40.77 -14.50 -43.66
N SER A 195 -40.59 -15.79 -43.40
CA SER A 195 -40.87 -16.86 -44.37
C SER A 195 -41.93 -17.80 -43.81
N ALA A 196 -43.08 -17.25 -43.45
CA ALA A 196 -44.30 -17.99 -43.11
C ALA A 196 -45.48 -17.00 -43.18
N ALA A 197 -45.83 -16.61 -44.40
CA ALA A 197 -47.08 -15.95 -44.75
C ALA A 197 -47.44 -16.37 -46.17
#